data_AF-A0A1A6A9X5-F1
#
_entry.id   AF-A0A1A6A9X5-F1
#
_cell.length_a   1.000
_cell.length_b   1.000
_cell.length_c   1.000
_cell.angle_alpha   90.00
_cell.angle_beta   90.00
_cell.angle_gamma   90.00
#
_symmetry.space_group_name_H-M   'P 1'
#
loop_
_entity.id
_entity.type
_entity.pdbx_description
1 polymer ?
#
loop_
_entity_poly.entity_id
_entity_poly.type
_entity_poly.pdbx_seq_one_letter_code
_entity_poly.pdbx_strand_id
1 'polypeptide(L)'
;MIGLPRRIVALIITFITTLLTLSVFFYLSITPSAEFEYQDAEFSINRYTDESSLHGLWGLKRPHLQLEGWKEWIGLSRPRDRAKEARDIRDLSDLFYERFPLDDKRAARGMNRPALERLAHCIETNTCGRDEEKVVLLASFHFNNAITGGTSGEDIWARSTLEALHSLNYTLLYSFGPMDTLTLYQGLQDKVKTIIWEGAELKKCLARNETNWESLENDHTPGTFQNQTAQPRFGCFRRPGFEEGIPPEKSFTFHFWSGPENPLGGEFTLSPEDYKSWNKGVGNHYLGYSLETRCKAIPLPTHKEHRGMALGKYAKYFNTSSRDWVWGKEDILRQAILDMPHSNKGEKFEMIATGGHDDGRTGAHELMYKGIRNMGGLPQDEWYQTVAASKFLLGVGRPLMSPSPYDALCLGVPFINPITWWNREEPEDWSRWITQHDALRPYGPPYVYHVQKENHEQLEEAMKAAMDNPIDRFIPPPMTVKAVRERHRKLVETDWTPSAKAAVRALWTDKGKEFPYLLH
;
A
#
# COMPACT_ATOMS: atom_id res chain seq x y z
N MET A 1 32.80 -62.40 -15.16
CA MET A 1 31.51 -61.72 -14.95
C MET A 1 30.62 -62.65 -14.13
N ILE A 2 30.53 -62.41 -12.82
CA ILE A 2 29.76 -63.25 -11.90
C ILE A 2 28.31 -62.76 -11.99
N GLY A 3 27.45 -63.57 -12.61
CA GLY A 3 26.03 -63.27 -12.75
C GLY A 3 25.36 -63.29 -11.38
N LEU A 4 24.84 -62.14 -10.94
CA LEU A 4 24.05 -62.06 -9.73
C LEU A 4 22.84 -63.01 -9.87
N PRO A 5 22.54 -63.86 -8.87
CA PRO A 5 21.40 -64.76 -8.93
C PRO A 5 20.12 -63.99 -9.23
N ARG A 6 19.29 -64.48 -10.16
CA ARG A 6 18.01 -63.85 -10.57
C ARG A 6 17.13 -63.44 -9.38
N ARG A 7 17.23 -64.16 -8.25
CA ARG A 7 16.55 -63.84 -6.98
C ARG A 7 17.01 -62.51 -6.34
N ILE A 8 18.31 -62.20 -6.41
CA ILE A 8 18.84 -60.94 -5.86
C ILE A 8 18.41 -59.76 -6.72
N VAL A 9 18.40 -59.92 -8.05
CA VAL A 9 17.90 -58.89 -8.97
C VAL A 9 16.42 -58.62 -8.72
N ALA A 10 15.60 -59.65 -8.53
CA ALA A 10 14.19 -59.49 -8.19
C ALA A 10 13.98 -58.75 -6.85
N LEU A 11 14.74 -59.10 -5.80
CA LEU A 11 14.67 -58.42 -4.51
C LEU A 11 15.07 -56.94 -4.60
N ILE A 12 16.10 -56.62 -5.38
CA ILE A 12 16.53 -55.23 -5.59
C ILE A 12 15.45 -54.44 -6.34
N ILE A 13 14.85 -55.01 -7.38
CA ILE A 13 13.76 -54.37 -8.12
C ILE A 13 12.57 -54.12 -7.17
N THR A 14 12.14 -55.13 -6.41
CA THR A 14 11.02 -54.99 -5.45
C THR A 14 11.32 -53.93 -4.39
N PHE A 15 12.54 -53.89 -3.87
CA PHE A 15 12.94 -52.88 -2.89
C PHE A 15 12.89 -51.46 -3.48
N ILE A 16 13.44 -51.27 -4.68
CA ILE A 16 13.45 -49.96 -5.36
C ILE A 16 12.02 -49.51 -5.69
N THR A 17 11.17 -50.40 -6.21
CA THR A 17 9.78 -50.05 -6.52
C THR A 17 9.01 -49.69 -5.25
N THR A 18 9.19 -50.44 -4.15
CA THR A 18 8.51 -50.14 -2.88
C THR A 18 8.95 -48.80 -2.31
N LEU A 19 10.26 -48.51 -2.37
CA LEU A 19 10.82 -47.23 -1.93
C LEU A 19 10.26 -46.06 -2.75
N LEU A 20 10.25 -46.16 -4.08
CA LEU A 20 9.67 -45.13 -4.96
C LEU A 20 8.18 -44.91 -4.70
N THR A 21 7.43 -45.99 -4.48
CA THR A 21 5.98 -45.88 -4.21
C THR A 21 5.73 -45.16 -2.90
N LEU A 22 6.48 -45.50 -1.84
CA LEU A 22 6.40 -44.82 -0.54
C LEU A 22 6.82 -43.35 -0.62
N SER A 23 7.86 -43.02 -1.40
CA SER A 23 8.26 -41.63 -1.61
C SER A 23 7.18 -40.81 -2.32
N VAL A 24 6.47 -41.38 -3.31
CA VAL A 24 5.34 -40.71 -3.98
C VAL A 24 4.17 -40.51 -3.02
N PHE A 25 3.80 -41.52 -2.22
CA PHE A 25 2.75 -41.36 -1.21
C PHE A 25 3.10 -40.30 -0.16
N PHE A 26 4.35 -40.29 0.31
CA PHE A 26 4.80 -39.29 1.27
C PHE A 26 4.75 -37.89 0.67
N TYR A 27 5.23 -37.74 -0.58
CA TYR A 27 5.15 -36.47 -1.32
C TYR A 27 3.70 -35.98 -1.48
N LEU A 28 2.78 -36.86 -1.90
CA LEU A 28 1.37 -36.53 -2.05
C LEU A 28 0.68 -36.19 -0.72
N SER A 29 1.12 -36.79 0.39
CA SER A 29 0.55 -36.54 1.72
C SER A 29 0.99 -35.21 2.35
N ILE A 30 2.14 -34.67 1.93
CA ILE A 30 2.67 -33.40 2.44
C ILE A 30 2.43 -32.22 1.49
N THR A 31 2.06 -32.48 0.23
CA THR A 31 1.57 -31.44 -0.68
C THR A 31 0.12 -31.11 -0.35
N PRO A 32 -0.21 -29.87 0.04
CA PRO A 32 -1.59 -29.47 0.27
C PRO A 32 -2.40 -29.66 -1.01
N SER A 33 -3.57 -30.31 -0.92
CA SER A 33 -4.50 -30.39 -2.03
C SER A 33 -4.92 -28.97 -2.41
N ALA A 34 -4.48 -28.50 -3.58
CA ALA A 34 -5.06 -27.31 -4.19
C ALA A 34 -6.50 -27.66 -4.57
N GLU A 35 -7.46 -27.23 -3.74
CA GLU A 35 -8.87 -27.26 -4.14
C GLU A 35 -9.02 -26.39 -5.39
N PHE A 36 -9.47 -27.06 -6.44
CA PHE A 36 -9.92 -26.48 -7.70
C PHE A 36 -11.19 -25.68 -7.46
N GLU A 37 -11.20 -24.40 -7.84
CA GLU A 37 -12.43 -23.67 -8.12
C GLU A 37 -12.36 -23.09 -9.54
N TYR A 38 -13.12 -23.79 -10.41
CA TYR A 38 -13.75 -23.45 -11.69
C TYR A 38 -13.07 -22.53 -12.72
N GLN A 39 -12.85 -23.12 -13.91
CA GLN A 39 -12.55 -22.49 -15.19
C GLN A 39 -13.74 -21.67 -15.70
N ASP A 40 -13.44 -20.56 -16.41
CA ASP A 40 -13.82 -20.42 -17.81
C ASP A 40 -13.04 -19.31 -18.53
N ALA A 41 -12.96 -19.48 -19.85
CA ALA A 41 -12.41 -18.63 -20.91
C ALA A 41 -11.00 -18.96 -21.45
N GLU A 42 -11.05 -19.39 -22.71
CA GLU A 42 -10.07 -19.98 -23.62
C GLU A 42 -9.03 -19.03 -24.26
N PHE A 43 -7.98 -19.67 -24.83
CA PHE A 43 -7.20 -19.30 -26.04
C PHE A 43 -6.27 -18.06 -25.97
N SER A 44 -5.00 -18.06 -26.41
CA SER A 44 -4.15 -19.00 -27.15
C SER A 44 -2.67 -18.63 -26.94
N ILE A 45 -1.77 -19.61 -26.87
CA ILE A 45 -0.31 -19.41 -26.84
C ILE A 45 0.26 -19.88 -28.18
N ASN A 46 0.89 -18.96 -28.90
CA ASN A 46 1.74 -19.29 -30.06
C ASN A 46 3.05 -19.91 -29.58
N ARG A 47 3.31 -21.13 -30.07
CA ARG A 47 4.62 -21.80 -30.05
C ARG A 47 5.59 -21.06 -30.97
N TYR A 48 6.79 -20.79 -30.47
CA TYR A 48 7.99 -20.79 -31.29
C TYR A 48 8.90 -21.90 -30.74
N THR A 49 8.98 -22.98 -31.51
CA THR A 49 10.07 -23.94 -31.48
C THR A 49 11.18 -23.41 -32.37
N ASP A 50 12.41 -23.36 -31.86
CA ASP A 50 13.57 -23.40 -32.76
C ASP A 50 14.63 -24.33 -32.15
N GLU A 51 14.76 -25.48 -32.81
CA GLU A 51 15.91 -26.37 -32.73
C GLU A 51 16.99 -25.80 -33.65
N SER A 52 18.24 -25.69 -33.21
CA SER A 52 19.38 -26.18 -34.00
C SER A 52 20.73 -25.87 -33.37
N SER A 53 21.66 -26.79 -33.66
CA SER A 53 23.12 -26.67 -33.63
C SER A 53 23.87 -26.98 -32.32
N LEU A 54 23.86 -28.27 -32.01
CA LEU A 54 25.06 -28.99 -31.57
C LEU A 54 26.07 -29.05 -32.74
N HIS A 55 27.25 -28.44 -32.59
CA HIS A 55 28.55 -28.94 -33.09
C HIS A 55 29.66 -27.95 -32.70
N GLY A 56 30.62 -28.40 -31.89
CA GLY A 56 31.78 -27.59 -31.49
C GLY A 56 32.70 -28.34 -30.53
N LEU A 57 33.46 -29.29 -31.08
CA LEU A 57 34.40 -30.17 -30.41
C LEU A 57 35.57 -29.43 -29.72
N TRP A 58 35.85 -29.85 -28.47
CA TRP A 58 37.17 -30.03 -27.84
C TRP A 58 38.20 -28.89 -27.91
N GLY A 59 38.17 -28.02 -26.89
CA GLY A 59 39.28 -27.16 -26.48
C GLY A 59 39.60 -27.34 -24.99
N LEU A 60 40.29 -28.42 -24.63
CA LEU A 60 40.76 -28.68 -23.27
C LEU A 60 41.86 -27.68 -22.86
N LYS A 61 41.47 -26.57 -22.21
CA LYS A 61 42.30 -25.89 -21.22
C LYS A 61 41.67 -26.12 -19.86
N ARG A 62 42.34 -26.88 -18.99
CA ARG A 62 41.91 -27.11 -17.60
C ARG A 62 41.86 -25.76 -16.86
N PRO A 63 40.69 -25.26 -16.44
CA PRO A 63 40.65 -24.25 -15.40
C PRO A 63 40.76 -24.98 -14.06
N HIS A 64 41.48 -24.38 -13.11
CA HIS A 64 41.38 -24.75 -11.70
C HIS A 64 39.90 -24.62 -11.29
N LEU A 65 39.16 -25.73 -11.28
CA LEU A 65 37.80 -25.78 -10.76
C LEU A 65 37.88 -25.51 -9.25
N GLN A 66 37.50 -24.30 -8.84
CA GLN A 66 37.15 -24.00 -7.47
C GLN A 66 35.95 -24.88 -7.09
N LEU A 67 36.21 -25.91 -6.29
CA LEU A 67 35.21 -26.83 -5.72
C LEU A 67 34.10 -26.15 -4.89
N GLU A 68 34.18 -24.84 -4.64
CA GLU A 68 33.17 -24.07 -3.91
C GLU A 68 31.91 -23.81 -4.75
N GLY A 69 32.04 -23.50 -6.05
CA GLY A 69 30.88 -23.20 -6.90
C GLY A 69 29.97 -24.40 -7.17
N TRP A 70 30.50 -25.63 -7.08
CA TRP A 70 29.71 -26.84 -7.21
C TRP A 70 28.81 -27.10 -5.99
N LYS A 71 29.19 -26.64 -4.79
CA LYS A 71 28.40 -26.79 -3.55
C LYS A 71 27.15 -25.92 -3.57
N GLU A 72 27.26 -24.69 -4.07
CA GLU A 72 26.11 -23.81 -4.29
C GLU A 72 25.17 -24.37 -5.36
N TRP A 73 25.72 -24.96 -6.44
CA TRP A 73 24.93 -25.53 -7.53
C TRP A 73 24.14 -26.81 -7.13
N ILE A 74 24.66 -27.64 -6.23
CA ILE A 74 23.98 -28.85 -5.72
C ILE A 74 23.20 -28.62 -4.42
N GLY A 75 22.98 -27.36 -4.01
CA GLY A 75 22.21 -27.04 -2.81
C GLY A 75 22.87 -27.46 -1.48
N LEU A 76 24.18 -27.72 -1.50
CA LEU A 76 25.01 -27.90 -0.30
C LEU A 76 25.57 -26.55 0.18
N SER A 77 24.74 -25.50 0.13
CA SER A 77 24.94 -24.30 0.93
C SER A 77 25.23 -24.74 2.37
N ARG A 78 26.15 -24.06 3.08
CA ARG A 78 26.43 -24.37 4.48
C ARG A 78 25.10 -24.53 5.24
N PRO A 79 24.94 -25.57 6.09
CA PRO A 79 23.71 -25.76 6.85
C PRO A 79 23.37 -24.46 7.54
N ARG A 80 22.17 -23.93 7.27
CA ARG A 80 21.68 -22.71 7.90
C ARG A 80 21.60 -22.95 9.40
N ASP A 81 22.41 -22.24 10.18
CA ASP A 81 22.38 -22.29 11.64
C ASP A 81 21.20 -21.48 12.16
N ARG A 82 20.01 -22.10 12.09
CA ARG A 82 18.73 -21.51 12.50
C ARG A 82 18.72 -21.09 13.97
N ALA A 83 19.42 -21.83 14.83
CA ALA A 83 19.48 -21.53 16.26
C ALA A 83 20.32 -20.27 16.50
N LYS A 84 21.46 -20.12 15.81
CA LYS A 84 22.24 -18.88 15.86
C LYS A 84 21.43 -17.70 15.32
N GLU A 85 20.80 -17.87 14.17
CA GLU A 85 20.02 -16.81 13.55
C GLU A 85 18.85 -16.34 14.43
N ALA A 86 18.14 -17.26 15.08
CA ALA A 86 17.10 -16.92 16.04
C ALA A 86 17.65 -16.18 17.28
N ARG A 87 18.84 -16.55 17.77
CA ARG A 87 19.53 -15.79 18.84
C ARG A 87 19.90 -14.39 18.36
N ASP A 88 20.49 -14.24 17.18
CA ASP A 88 20.86 -12.94 16.62
C ASP A 88 19.62 -12.01 16.48
N ILE A 89 18.45 -12.55 16.13
CA ILE A 89 17.18 -11.79 16.05
C ILE A 89 16.69 -11.35 17.43
N ARG A 90 16.83 -12.19 18.45
CA ARG A 90 16.47 -11.85 19.84
C ARG A 90 17.42 -10.78 20.40
N ASP A 91 18.72 -10.93 20.16
CA ASP A 91 19.73 -9.94 20.53
C ASP A 91 19.46 -8.59 19.84
N LEU A 92 19.08 -8.60 18.55
CA LEU A 92 18.63 -7.42 17.84
C LEU A 92 17.40 -6.79 18.51
N SER A 93 16.42 -7.59 18.92
CA SER A 93 15.21 -7.10 19.60
C SER A 93 15.56 -6.38 20.89
N ASP A 94 16.46 -6.93 21.71
CA ASP A 94 16.86 -6.29 22.96
C ASP A 94 17.67 -5.00 22.71
N LEU A 95 18.65 -5.05 21.80
CA LEU A 95 19.41 -3.87 21.39
C LEU A 95 18.50 -2.74 20.85
N PHE A 96 17.52 -3.09 20.01
CA PHE A 96 16.60 -2.13 19.42
C PHE A 96 15.77 -1.42 20.50
N TYR A 97 15.30 -2.13 21.51
CA TYR A 97 14.48 -1.53 22.59
C TYR A 97 15.32 -0.79 23.63
N GLU A 98 16.55 -1.20 23.87
CA GLU A 98 17.51 -0.43 24.66
C GLU A 98 17.76 0.94 24.02
N ARG A 99 17.95 0.95 22.70
CA ARG A 99 18.28 2.17 21.95
C ARG A 99 17.07 3.04 21.63
N PHE A 100 15.95 2.41 21.31
CA PHE A 100 14.72 3.06 20.88
C PHE A 100 13.59 2.62 21.81
N PRO A 101 13.54 3.14 23.04
CA PRO A 101 12.52 2.76 24.01
C PRO A 101 11.12 3.12 23.51
N LEU A 102 10.12 2.52 24.17
CA LEU A 102 8.72 2.82 23.88
C LEU A 102 8.40 4.29 24.22
N ASP A 103 7.55 4.87 23.38
CA ASP A 103 7.06 6.24 23.48
C ASP A 103 5.58 6.19 23.08
N ASP A 104 4.71 6.83 23.86
CA ASP A 104 3.26 6.89 23.62
C ASP A 104 2.93 7.47 22.23
N LYS A 105 3.78 8.37 21.72
CA LYS A 105 3.62 8.95 20.37
C LYS A 105 3.96 7.95 19.25
N ARG A 106 4.67 6.87 19.57
CA ARG A 106 5.19 5.85 18.64
C ARG A 106 4.76 4.45 19.08
N ALA A 107 3.50 4.32 19.53
CA ALA A 107 2.94 3.10 20.09
C ALA A 107 3.15 1.84 19.19
N ALA A 108 3.18 2.00 17.86
CA ALA A 108 3.42 0.89 16.93
C ALA A 108 4.76 0.19 17.15
N ARG A 109 5.76 0.90 17.70
CA ARG A 109 7.05 0.32 18.07
C ARG A 109 6.89 -0.85 19.03
N GLY A 110 5.87 -0.82 19.89
CA GLY A 110 5.52 -1.92 20.81
C GLY A 110 5.27 -3.26 20.13
N MET A 111 4.94 -3.26 18.83
CA MET A 111 4.66 -4.47 18.05
C MET A 111 5.94 -5.17 17.55
N ASN A 112 7.11 -4.51 17.59
CA ASN A 112 8.35 -5.07 17.04
C ASN A 112 8.86 -6.27 17.84
N ARG A 113 8.90 -6.20 19.18
CA ARG A 113 9.41 -7.29 20.03
C ARG A 113 8.60 -8.58 19.85
N PRO A 114 7.25 -8.58 19.90
CA PRO A 114 6.46 -9.76 19.57
C PRO A 114 6.71 -10.29 18.15
N ALA A 115 6.85 -9.41 17.16
CA ALA A 115 7.11 -9.80 15.77
C ALA A 115 8.49 -10.45 15.59
N LEU A 116 9.53 -9.88 16.21
CA LEU A 116 10.89 -10.42 16.20
C LEU A 116 10.98 -11.76 16.95
N GLU A 117 10.32 -11.89 18.10
CA GLU A 117 10.28 -13.19 18.81
C GLU A 117 9.54 -14.25 17.99
N ARG A 118 8.40 -13.91 17.37
CA ARG A 118 7.69 -14.83 16.47
C ARG A 118 8.59 -15.31 15.33
N LEU A 119 9.30 -14.37 14.68
CA LEU A 119 10.23 -14.67 13.60
C LEU A 119 11.40 -15.56 14.08
N ALA A 120 12.02 -15.22 15.21
CA ALA A 120 13.09 -16.02 15.81
C ALA A 120 12.63 -17.44 16.12
N HIS A 121 11.47 -17.57 16.80
CA HIS A 121 10.89 -18.85 17.18
C HIS A 121 10.56 -19.72 15.96
N CYS A 122 9.95 -19.15 14.92
CA CYS A 122 9.60 -19.92 13.72
C CYS A 122 10.85 -20.36 12.95
N ILE A 123 11.91 -19.54 12.92
CA ILE A 123 13.19 -19.89 12.28
C ILE A 123 13.84 -21.04 13.03
N GLU A 124 13.93 -20.93 14.36
CA GLU A 124 14.54 -21.92 15.25
C GLU A 124 13.85 -23.28 15.16
N THR A 125 12.52 -23.28 15.15
CA THR A 125 11.70 -24.50 15.09
C THR A 125 11.43 -24.98 13.67
N ASN A 126 11.83 -24.23 12.65
CA ASN A 126 11.52 -24.47 11.23
C ASN A 126 10.01 -24.58 10.97
N THR A 127 9.22 -23.69 11.57
CA THR A 127 7.75 -23.64 11.48
C THR A 127 7.22 -22.37 10.83
N CYS A 128 8.09 -21.52 10.26
CA CYS A 128 7.67 -20.29 9.61
C CYS A 128 6.61 -20.55 8.55
N GLY A 129 5.52 -19.79 8.61
CA GLY A 129 4.52 -19.80 7.56
C GLY A 129 5.12 -19.31 6.24
N ARG A 130 4.36 -19.52 5.15
CA ARG A 130 4.74 -19.00 3.84
C ARG A 130 5.00 -17.50 3.96
N ASP A 131 6.17 -17.05 3.50
CA ASP A 131 6.59 -15.66 3.46
C ASP A 131 6.87 -14.96 4.81
N GLU A 132 6.76 -15.66 5.95
CA GLU A 132 6.99 -15.10 7.29
C GLU A 132 8.41 -14.57 7.50
N GLU A 133 9.39 -15.19 6.85
CA GLU A 133 10.78 -14.74 6.92
C GLU A 133 11.08 -13.48 6.09
N LYS A 134 10.15 -13.02 5.25
CA LYS A 134 10.28 -11.77 4.50
C LYS A 134 9.84 -10.63 5.40
N VAL A 135 10.77 -9.70 5.63
CA VAL A 135 10.57 -8.54 6.50
C VAL A 135 10.27 -7.31 5.68
N VAL A 136 9.25 -6.56 6.09
CA VAL A 136 8.94 -5.22 5.58
C VAL A 136 9.13 -4.21 6.71
N LEU A 137 9.96 -3.19 6.46
CA LEU A 137 10.16 -2.10 7.40
C LEU A 137 9.20 -0.95 7.07
N LEU A 138 8.44 -0.51 8.07
CA LEU A 138 7.40 0.52 7.98
C LEU A 138 7.92 1.79 8.63
N ALA A 139 8.60 2.62 7.85
CA ALA A 139 9.31 3.83 8.26
C ALA A 139 8.49 5.12 8.04
N SER A 140 7.16 5.04 8.17
CA SER A 140 6.26 6.21 8.09
C SER A 140 5.35 6.27 9.32
N PHE A 141 5.17 7.49 9.84
CA PHE A 141 4.28 7.74 10.98
C PHE A 141 2.81 7.44 10.66
N HIS A 142 2.43 7.39 9.38
CA HIS A 142 1.08 7.01 8.96
C HIS A 142 0.72 5.57 9.35
N PHE A 143 1.70 4.65 9.42
CA PHE A 143 1.45 3.29 9.92
C PHE A 143 1.15 3.27 11.42
N ASN A 144 1.76 4.16 12.19
CA ASN A 144 1.44 4.33 13.60
C ASN A 144 0.06 4.95 13.79
N ASN A 145 -0.25 5.99 13.03
CA ASN A 145 -1.58 6.58 13.06
C ASN A 145 -2.65 5.56 12.65
N ALA A 146 -2.39 4.73 11.64
CA ALA A 146 -3.31 3.72 11.16
C ALA A 146 -3.75 2.76 12.28
N ILE A 147 -2.81 2.33 13.14
CA ILE A 147 -3.09 1.43 14.27
C ILE A 147 -3.68 2.16 15.49
N THR A 148 -3.41 3.46 15.67
CA THR A 148 -3.94 4.26 16.78
C THR A 148 -5.27 4.96 16.45
N GLY A 149 -5.86 4.65 15.28
CA GLY A 149 -7.19 5.14 14.90
C GLY A 149 -7.20 6.41 14.05
N GLY A 150 -6.05 6.82 13.51
CA GLY A 150 -5.95 7.89 12.51
C GLY A 150 -6.88 7.69 11.32
N THR A 151 -7.38 8.80 10.77
CA THR A 151 -8.44 8.83 9.76
C THR A 151 -8.13 9.75 8.57
N SER A 152 -6.89 10.25 8.45
CA SER A 152 -6.47 10.93 7.23
C SER A 152 -6.46 9.96 6.03
N GLY A 153 -6.40 10.49 4.80
CA GLY A 153 -6.35 9.65 3.60
C GLY A 153 -5.12 8.73 3.61
N GLU A 154 -3.99 9.27 4.03
CA GLU A 154 -2.72 8.57 4.22
C GLU A 154 -2.81 7.49 5.30
N ASP A 155 -3.46 7.76 6.44
CA ASP A 155 -3.62 6.77 7.51
C ASP A 155 -4.57 5.63 7.10
N ILE A 156 -5.63 5.93 6.33
CA ILE A 156 -6.54 4.92 5.77
C ILE A 156 -5.81 4.04 4.75
N TRP A 157 -4.99 4.65 3.88
CA TRP A 157 -4.15 3.90 2.95
C TRP A 157 -3.12 3.04 3.69
N ALA A 158 -2.48 3.57 4.73
CA ALA A 158 -1.54 2.82 5.56
C ALA A 158 -2.23 1.63 6.27
N ARG A 159 -3.46 1.80 6.77
CA ARG A 159 -4.25 0.69 7.34
C ARG A 159 -4.52 -0.42 6.33
N SER A 160 -4.90 -0.06 5.11
CA SER A 160 -5.10 -1.05 4.04
C SER A 160 -3.80 -1.74 3.64
N THR A 161 -2.68 -0.99 3.64
CA THR A 161 -1.34 -1.53 3.40
C THR A 161 -0.98 -2.58 4.46
N LEU A 162 -1.22 -2.29 5.74
CA LEU A 162 -1.00 -3.23 6.85
C LEU A 162 -1.85 -4.50 6.66
N GLU A 163 -3.13 -4.36 6.34
CA GLU A 163 -4.04 -5.49 6.10
C GLU A 163 -3.53 -6.38 4.95
N ALA A 164 -3.14 -5.76 3.83
CA ALA A 164 -2.61 -6.47 2.67
C ALA A 164 -1.33 -7.26 3.02
N LEU A 165 -0.37 -6.61 3.69
CA LEU A 165 0.90 -7.24 4.09
C LEU A 165 0.70 -8.34 5.14
N HIS A 166 -0.18 -8.15 6.12
CA HIS A 166 -0.53 -9.19 7.09
C HIS A 166 -1.21 -10.39 6.43
N SER A 167 -2.09 -10.19 5.44
CA SER A 167 -2.73 -11.28 4.67
C SER A 167 -1.74 -12.08 3.79
N LEU A 168 -0.55 -11.52 3.58
CA LEU A 168 0.58 -12.18 2.90
C LEU A 168 1.55 -12.84 3.90
N ASN A 169 1.24 -12.77 5.21
CA ASN A 169 2.03 -13.33 6.30
C ASN A 169 3.47 -12.79 6.35
N TYR A 170 3.74 -11.58 5.86
CA TYR A 170 5.04 -10.93 6.03
C TYR A 170 5.27 -10.51 7.50
N THR A 171 6.54 -10.48 7.91
CA THR A 171 6.92 -9.89 9.21
C THR A 171 7.05 -8.38 9.05
N LEU A 172 6.23 -7.63 9.81
CA LEU A 172 6.20 -6.17 9.77
C LEU A 172 6.90 -5.58 10.98
N LEU A 173 7.81 -4.64 10.75
CA LEU A 173 8.51 -3.92 11.81
C LEU A 173 8.38 -2.41 11.60
N TYR A 174 8.09 -1.69 12.67
CA TYR A 174 7.82 -0.26 12.66
C TYR A 174 9.07 0.52 13.05
N SER A 175 9.38 1.55 12.27
CA SER A 175 10.46 2.50 12.54
C SER A 175 9.98 3.92 12.27
N PHE A 176 10.62 4.90 12.90
CA PHE A 176 10.16 6.29 12.95
C PHE A 176 11.24 7.30 12.60
N GLY A 177 12.43 6.83 12.28
CA GLY A 177 13.51 7.68 11.81
C GLY A 177 14.54 6.91 10.98
N PRO A 178 15.62 7.59 10.58
CA PRO A 178 16.69 6.95 9.81
C PRO A 178 17.40 5.84 10.59
N MET A 179 17.67 6.08 11.89
CA MET A 179 18.59 5.24 12.65
C MET A 179 17.95 3.99 13.25
N ASP A 180 16.66 4.05 13.59
CA ASP A 180 15.93 2.85 13.99
C ASP A 180 15.69 1.93 12.77
N THR A 181 15.37 2.51 11.61
CA THR A 181 15.27 1.78 10.34
C THR A 181 16.60 1.12 9.96
N LEU A 182 17.72 1.84 10.06
CA LEU A 182 19.05 1.29 9.78
C LEU A 182 19.41 0.16 10.74
N THR A 183 19.12 0.31 12.03
CA THR A 183 19.41 -0.72 13.06
C THR A 183 18.69 -2.03 12.72
N LEU A 184 17.39 -1.96 12.39
CA LEU A 184 16.62 -3.13 11.96
C LEU A 184 17.15 -3.71 10.65
N TYR A 185 17.48 -2.86 9.68
CA TYR A 185 18.05 -3.31 8.40
C TYR A 185 19.37 -4.06 8.59
N GLN A 186 20.31 -3.53 9.37
CA GLN A 186 21.61 -4.15 9.59
C GLN A 186 21.52 -5.47 10.35
N GLY A 187 20.55 -5.59 11.28
CA GLY A 187 20.32 -6.82 12.02
C GLY A 187 19.60 -7.92 11.23
N LEU A 188 18.81 -7.57 10.21
CA LEU A 188 17.99 -8.53 9.45
C LEU A 188 18.43 -8.73 7.99
N GLN A 189 19.22 -7.79 7.45
CA GLN A 189 19.91 -7.84 6.15
C GLN A 189 19.04 -8.33 4.98
N ASP A 190 19.29 -9.55 4.51
CA ASP A 190 18.67 -10.17 3.34
C ASP A 190 17.20 -10.51 3.56
N LYS A 191 16.75 -10.59 4.83
CA LYS A 191 15.33 -10.75 5.18
C LYS A 191 14.52 -9.52 4.85
N VAL A 192 15.11 -8.33 4.97
CA VAL A 192 14.42 -7.08 4.62
C VAL A 192 14.26 -7.01 3.11
N LYS A 193 13.02 -7.15 2.64
CA LYS A 193 12.68 -7.10 1.21
C LYS A 193 12.32 -5.70 0.75
N THR A 194 11.64 -4.94 1.60
CA THR A 194 11.13 -3.61 1.27
C THR A 194 11.15 -2.72 2.51
N ILE A 195 11.43 -1.44 2.30
CA ILE A 195 11.32 -0.38 3.30
C ILE A 195 10.38 0.68 2.73
N ILE A 196 9.31 0.96 3.46
CA ILE A 196 8.31 1.96 3.09
C ILE A 196 8.48 3.18 3.99
N TRP A 197 9.01 4.26 3.42
CA TRP A 197 9.42 5.47 4.12
C TRP A 197 8.38 6.57 4.10
N GLU A 198 8.35 7.37 5.17
CA GLU A 198 7.91 8.75 5.06
C GLU A 198 8.92 9.56 4.25
N GLY A 199 8.44 10.44 3.36
CA GLY A 199 9.33 11.19 2.45
C GLY A 199 10.34 12.05 3.20
N ALA A 200 9.93 12.67 4.32
CA ALA A 200 10.82 13.46 5.17
C ALA A 200 11.90 12.60 5.84
N GLU A 201 11.56 11.39 6.30
CA GLU A 201 12.51 10.49 6.97
C GLU A 201 13.51 9.88 5.97
N LEU A 202 13.05 9.55 4.75
CA LEU A 202 13.95 9.14 3.67
C LEU A 202 14.97 10.24 3.36
N LYS A 203 14.53 11.51 3.23
CA LYS A 203 15.41 12.66 2.97
C LYS A 203 16.46 12.84 4.07
N LYS A 204 16.08 12.68 5.34
CA LYS A 204 17.02 12.70 6.47
C LYS A 204 18.05 11.58 6.38
N CYS A 205 17.63 10.35 6.05
CA CYS A 205 18.52 9.21 5.86
C CYS A 205 19.50 9.45 4.69
N LEU A 206 19.01 9.95 3.55
CA LEU A 206 19.84 10.29 2.38
C LEU A 206 20.87 11.38 2.69
N ALA A 207 20.48 12.39 3.47
CA ALA A 207 21.32 13.53 3.84
C ALA A 207 22.34 13.23 4.95
N ARG A 208 22.22 12.08 5.64
CA ARG A 208 23.07 11.75 6.78
C ARG A 208 24.55 11.60 6.40
N ASN A 209 25.41 12.32 7.10
CA ASN A 209 26.86 12.34 6.91
C ASN A 209 27.59 12.67 8.23
N GLU A 210 28.91 12.87 8.16
CA GLU A 210 29.79 13.15 9.31
C GLU A 210 29.53 14.49 10.01
N THR A 211 28.81 15.43 9.37
CA THR A 211 28.59 16.77 9.92
C THR A 211 27.21 16.96 10.54
N ASN A 212 26.24 16.11 10.22
CA ASN A 212 24.86 16.23 10.71
C ASN A 212 24.35 15.02 11.51
N TRP A 213 25.22 14.03 11.76
CA TRP A 213 24.81 12.77 12.36
C TRP A 213 24.18 12.93 13.75
N GLU A 214 24.72 13.83 14.58
CA GLU A 214 24.23 14.11 15.94
C GLU A 214 22.77 14.57 15.88
N SER A 215 22.45 15.49 14.96
CA SER A 215 21.11 16.07 14.84
C SER A 215 20.02 15.03 14.51
N LEU A 216 20.41 13.93 13.87
CA LEU A 216 19.52 12.82 13.49
C LEU A 216 19.41 11.74 14.57
N GLU A 217 20.13 11.89 15.68
CA GLU A 217 20.16 10.97 16.81
C GLU A 217 19.78 11.62 18.14
N ASN A 218 19.47 12.92 18.14
CA ASN A 218 19.16 13.72 19.33
C ASN A 218 18.09 13.11 20.26
N ASP A 219 17.20 12.26 19.75
CA ASP A 219 16.13 11.60 20.51
C ASP A 219 16.54 10.24 21.14
N HIS A 220 17.74 9.74 20.85
CA HIS A 220 18.15 8.34 21.11
C HIS A 220 19.60 8.25 21.61
N THR A 221 20.04 7.05 22.01
CA THR A 221 21.41 6.83 22.49
C THR A 221 22.40 7.34 21.42
N PRO A 222 23.30 8.29 21.75
CA PRO A 222 24.19 8.94 20.79
C PRO A 222 25.01 7.90 20.02
N GLY A 223 25.32 8.21 18.75
CA GLY A 223 25.94 7.43 17.65
C GLY A 223 27.25 6.70 17.89
N THR A 224 27.55 6.38 19.14
CA THR A 224 28.57 5.43 19.58
C THR A 224 28.62 4.17 18.72
N PHE A 225 27.50 3.63 18.23
CA PHE A 225 27.50 2.39 17.44
C PHE A 225 28.22 2.51 16.07
N GLN A 226 28.17 3.66 15.40
CA GLN A 226 28.93 3.94 14.15
C GLN A 226 30.31 4.57 14.43
N ASN A 227 30.53 4.99 15.67
CA ASN A 227 31.79 5.52 16.17
C ASN A 227 32.70 4.43 16.79
N GLN A 228 32.26 3.16 16.79
CA GLN A 228 32.98 2.03 17.38
C GLN A 228 34.04 1.42 16.45
N THR A 229 34.13 1.86 15.19
CA THR A 229 35.14 1.41 14.23
C THR A 229 36.37 2.31 14.27
N ALA A 230 37.54 1.77 13.92
CA ALA A 230 38.81 2.52 13.83
C ALA A 230 38.75 3.71 12.85
N GLN A 231 37.75 3.73 11.97
CA GLN A 231 37.36 4.89 11.17
C GLN A 231 35.84 5.10 11.35
N PRO A 232 35.38 6.24 11.88
CA PRO A 232 33.97 6.54 12.01
C PRO A 232 33.29 6.55 10.64
N ARG A 233 32.13 5.88 10.51
CA ARG A 233 31.38 5.82 9.25
C ARG A 233 29.93 6.22 9.50
N PHE A 234 29.68 7.53 9.48
CA PHE A 234 28.34 8.08 9.72
C PHE A 234 27.50 8.06 8.45
N GLY A 235 26.68 7.03 8.27
CA GLY A 235 25.80 6.88 7.10
C GLY A 235 24.44 6.27 7.44
N CYS A 236 23.57 6.22 6.43
CA CYS A 236 22.29 5.53 6.50
C CYS A 236 22.08 4.72 5.21
N PHE A 237 22.18 5.36 4.04
CA PHE A 237 22.19 4.67 2.76
C PHE A 237 23.55 4.06 2.42
N ARG A 238 23.51 2.94 1.70
CA ARG A 238 24.66 2.25 1.14
C ARG A 238 25.39 3.14 0.16
N ARG A 239 26.69 3.35 0.37
CA ARG A 239 27.54 4.19 -0.46
C ARG A 239 29.00 3.76 -0.35
N PRO A 240 29.93 4.26 -1.19
CA PRO A 240 31.35 3.98 -1.02
C PRO A 240 31.82 4.35 0.39
N GLY A 241 32.46 3.41 1.09
CA GLY A 241 32.92 3.57 2.48
C GLY A 241 31.86 3.31 3.55
N PHE A 242 30.63 2.98 3.18
CA PHE A 242 29.55 2.54 4.09
C PHE A 242 28.66 1.51 3.38
N GLU A 243 29.25 0.35 3.08
CA GLU A 243 28.64 -0.74 2.31
C GLU A 243 27.54 -1.49 3.08
N GLU A 244 27.52 -1.36 4.40
CA GLU A 244 26.52 -1.92 5.32
C GLU A 244 25.23 -1.08 5.42
N GLY A 245 25.14 0.02 4.68
CA GLY A 245 23.96 0.88 4.64
C GLY A 245 22.77 0.27 3.87
N ILE A 246 21.65 0.98 3.94
CA ILE A 246 20.41 0.61 3.25
C ILE A 246 20.59 0.81 1.74
N PRO A 247 20.34 -0.20 0.90
CA PRO A 247 20.40 -0.05 -0.55
C PRO A 247 19.20 0.77 -1.08
N PRO A 248 19.41 1.70 -2.03
CA PRO A 248 18.34 2.50 -2.63
C PRO A 248 17.18 1.69 -3.21
N GLU A 249 17.47 0.56 -3.86
CA GLU A 249 16.48 -0.29 -4.53
C GLU A 249 15.47 -0.97 -3.60
N LYS A 250 15.73 -1.00 -2.29
CA LYS A 250 14.77 -1.50 -1.28
C LYS A 250 13.88 -0.40 -0.70
N SER A 251 14.14 0.87 -1.02
CA SER A 251 13.53 2.02 -0.36
C SER A 251 12.47 2.69 -1.22
N PHE A 252 11.22 2.63 -0.75
CA PHE A 252 10.06 3.22 -1.41
C PHE A 252 9.49 4.34 -0.56
N THR A 253 9.08 5.44 -1.17
CA THR A 253 8.44 6.56 -0.46
C THR A 253 6.93 6.40 -0.46
N PHE A 254 6.28 6.46 0.71
CA PHE A 254 4.84 6.44 0.86
C PHE A 254 4.27 7.85 0.64
N HIS A 255 3.81 8.15 -0.58
CA HIS A 255 3.44 9.51 -0.95
C HIS A 255 2.05 9.57 -1.59
N PHE A 256 1.13 10.32 -0.98
CA PHE A 256 -0.26 10.34 -1.42
C PHE A 256 -0.43 10.92 -2.84
N TRP A 257 0.39 11.90 -3.21
CA TRP A 257 0.19 12.69 -4.42
C TRP A 257 0.96 12.15 -5.63
N SER A 258 0.76 12.76 -6.79
CA SER A 258 1.29 12.26 -8.07
C SER A 258 2.77 12.57 -8.32
N GLY A 259 3.39 13.44 -7.50
CA GLY A 259 4.78 13.84 -7.63
C GLY A 259 5.76 12.81 -7.06
N PRO A 260 6.92 12.57 -7.69
CA PRO A 260 7.92 11.67 -7.14
C PRO A 260 8.58 12.27 -5.88
N GLU A 261 8.73 11.45 -4.85
CA GLU A 261 9.37 11.81 -3.57
C GLU A 261 10.51 10.83 -3.21
N ASN A 262 11.10 10.21 -4.23
CA ASN A 262 12.22 9.28 -4.13
C ASN A 262 13.31 9.64 -5.15
N PRO A 263 14.62 9.54 -4.82
CA PRO A 263 15.71 9.84 -5.77
C PRO A 263 15.74 8.93 -7.01
N LEU A 264 15.08 7.77 -6.96
CA LEU A 264 14.87 6.87 -8.10
C LEU A 264 13.57 7.15 -8.87
N GLY A 265 12.85 8.23 -8.54
CA GLY A 265 11.70 8.72 -9.31
C GLY A 265 10.37 8.08 -8.95
N GLY A 266 9.40 8.19 -9.86
CA GLY A 266 8.01 7.80 -9.64
C GLY A 266 7.83 6.29 -9.43
N GLU A 267 8.67 5.45 -10.01
CA GLU A 267 8.58 3.99 -9.83
C GLU A 267 8.96 3.53 -8.41
N PHE A 268 9.70 4.36 -7.67
CA PHE A 268 10.08 4.14 -6.27
C PHE A 268 9.32 5.06 -5.30
N THR A 269 8.31 5.77 -5.81
CA THR A 269 7.37 6.55 -5.02
C THR A 269 6.03 5.85 -5.12
N LEU A 270 5.48 5.39 -4.00
CA LEU A 270 4.20 4.69 -3.95
C LEU A 270 3.06 5.71 -3.95
N SER A 271 1.94 5.38 -4.57
CA SER A 271 0.71 6.16 -4.51
C SER A 271 -0.54 5.32 -4.23
N PRO A 272 -1.58 5.92 -3.60
CA PRO A 272 -2.86 5.28 -3.36
C PRO A 272 -3.74 5.24 -4.61
N GLU A 273 -3.35 5.94 -5.67
CA GLU A 273 -4.16 6.16 -6.87
C GLU A 273 -3.32 5.92 -8.13
N ASP A 274 -3.95 5.41 -9.20
CA ASP A 274 -3.29 5.13 -10.48
C ASP A 274 -3.17 6.39 -11.34
N TYR A 275 -2.34 7.33 -10.87
CA TYR A 275 -2.12 8.59 -11.57
C TYR A 275 -1.65 8.39 -13.02
N LYS A 276 -0.90 7.32 -13.33
CA LYS A 276 -0.43 7.04 -14.68
C LYS A 276 -1.59 6.85 -15.66
N SER A 277 -2.67 6.20 -15.22
CA SER A 277 -3.84 5.91 -16.07
C SER A 277 -4.56 7.16 -16.58
N TRP A 278 -4.44 8.30 -15.89
CA TRP A 278 -5.15 9.52 -16.27
C TRP A 278 -4.28 10.79 -16.34
N ASN A 279 -2.96 10.64 -16.22
CA ASN A 279 -1.99 11.72 -16.37
C ASN A 279 -0.96 11.40 -17.47
N LYS A 280 -1.45 10.93 -18.63
CA LYS A 280 -0.63 10.65 -19.82
C LYS A 280 0.56 9.72 -19.54
N GLY A 281 0.36 8.70 -18.68
CA GLY A 281 1.40 7.77 -18.29
C GLY A 281 2.40 8.28 -17.24
N VAL A 282 2.25 9.53 -16.77
CA VAL A 282 3.12 10.12 -15.74
C VAL A 282 2.50 9.94 -14.36
N GLY A 283 3.21 9.26 -13.47
CA GLY A 283 2.75 9.08 -12.11
C GLY A 283 3.66 8.17 -11.30
N ASN A 284 3.26 8.02 -10.04
CA ASN A 284 3.92 7.18 -9.05
C ASN A 284 3.53 5.69 -9.22
N HIS A 285 4.25 4.81 -8.52
CA HIS A 285 3.95 3.39 -8.48
C HIS A 285 2.63 3.14 -7.73
N TYR A 286 1.60 2.75 -8.48
CA TYR A 286 0.28 2.53 -7.93
C TYR A 286 0.26 1.31 -6.98
N LEU A 287 0.12 1.58 -5.69
CA LEU A 287 -0.05 0.55 -4.66
C LEU A 287 -1.52 0.37 -4.30
N GLY A 288 -2.27 1.47 -4.23
CA GLY A 288 -3.70 1.48 -3.94
C GLY A 288 -4.06 1.04 -2.52
N TYR A 289 -5.36 1.11 -2.24
CA TYR A 289 -5.96 0.70 -0.96
C TYR A 289 -7.31 0.02 -1.20
N SER A 290 -7.71 -0.80 -0.23
CA SER A 290 -9.02 -1.42 -0.15
C SER A 290 -9.75 -0.93 1.08
N LEU A 291 -11.05 -0.69 0.91
CA LEU A 291 -11.97 -0.41 2.01
C LEU A 291 -12.92 -1.60 2.25
N GLU A 292 -12.76 -2.68 1.47
CA GLU A 292 -13.71 -3.79 1.36
C GLU A 292 -14.01 -4.46 2.70
N THR A 293 -12.99 -4.83 3.46
CA THR A 293 -13.15 -5.52 4.76
C THR A 293 -13.95 -4.67 5.74
N ARG A 294 -13.59 -3.40 5.87
CA ARG A 294 -14.28 -2.46 6.75
C ARG A 294 -15.71 -2.20 6.29
N CYS A 295 -15.92 -1.89 5.01
CA CYS A 295 -17.25 -1.52 4.54
C CYS A 295 -18.22 -2.71 4.55
N LYS A 296 -17.75 -3.94 4.32
CA LYS A 296 -18.57 -5.16 4.48
C LYS A 296 -18.99 -5.42 5.93
N ALA A 297 -18.21 -4.95 6.91
CA ALA A 297 -18.57 -5.07 8.32
C ALA A 297 -19.68 -4.10 8.77
N ILE A 298 -19.93 -3.02 8.02
CA ILE A 298 -20.99 -2.05 8.32
C ILE A 298 -22.33 -2.58 7.80
N PRO A 299 -23.35 -2.88 8.61
CA PRO A 299 -24.65 -3.29 8.09
C PRO A 299 -25.30 -2.18 7.26
N LEU A 300 -25.92 -2.53 6.13
CA LEU A 300 -26.71 -1.58 5.35
C LEU A 300 -28.11 -1.43 5.95
N PRO A 301 -28.65 -0.20 6.04
CA PRO A 301 -30.01 0.00 6.48
C PRO A 301 -31.00 -0.56 5.46
N THR A 302 -32.12 -1.10 5.95
CA THR A 302 -33.21 -1.62 5.08
C THR A 302 -33.89 -0.52 4.28
N HIS A 303 -33.89 0.71 4.82
CA HIS A 303 -34.40 1.91 4.17
C HIS A 303 -33.43 3.06 4.37
N LYS A 304 -33.13 3.77 3.27
CA LYS A 304 -32.38 5.03 3.32
C LYS A 304 -33.30 6.17 3.73
N GLU A 305 -32.82 7.04 4.60
CA GLU A 305 -33.49 8.27 5.02
C GLU A 305 -33.67 9.22 3.82
N HIS A 306 -34.65 10.11 3.89
CA HIS A 306 -34.93 11.10 2.84
C HIS A 306 -33.95 12.28 2.90
N ARG A 307 -32.66 11.98 2.79
CA ARG A 307 -31.57 12.94 2.94
C ARG A 307 -30.39 12.68 2.01
N GLY A 308 -29.65 13.74 1.69
CA GLY A 308 -28.32 13.68 1.08
C GLY A 308 -27.24 14.12 2.09
N MET A 309 -26.00 13.71 1.86
CA MET A 309 -24.87 14.12 2.69
C MET A 309 -23.84 14.87 1.85
N ALA A 310 -23.39 16.05 2.30
CA ALA A 310 -22.32 16.80 1.68
C ALA A 310 -20.96 16.41 2.28
N LEU A 311 -20.00 16.14 1.40
CA LEU A 311 -18.64 15.74 1.76
C LEU A 311 -17.83 16.96 2.21
N GLY A 312 -17.57 17.12 3.51
CA GLY A 312 -16.62 18.12 3.97
C GLY A 312 -16.35 18.08 5.46
N LYS A 313 -15.07 17.94 5.84
CA LYS A 313 -14.63 17.85 7.25
C LYS A 313 -14.39 19.20 7.95
N TYR A 314 -14.24 20.30 7.22
CA TYR A 314 -14.01 21.62 7.80
C TYR A 314 -15.03 22.62 7.26
N ALA A 315 -15.52 23.53 8.10
CA ALA A 315 -16.51 24.53 7.68
C ALA A 315 -16.01 25.44 6.55
N LYS A 316 -14.69 25.70 6.50
CA LYS A 316 -14.07 26.46 5.41
C LYS A 316 -14.28 25.85 4.02
N TYR A 317 -14.59 24.55 3.90
CA TYR A 317 -14.92 23.93 2.60
C TYR A 317 -16.28 24.38 2.07
N PHE A 318 -17.16 24.86 2.95
CA PHE A 318 -18.49 25.36 2.65
C PHE A 318 -18.53 26.89 2.52
N ASN A 319 -17.37 27.55 2.51
CA ASN A 319 -17.28 29.00 2.33
C ASN A 319 -17.59 29.36 0.87
N THR A 320 -18.77 29.94 0.63
CA THR A 320 -19.25 30.36 -0.70
C THR A 320 -18.40 31.44 -1.37
N SER A 321 -17.56 32.14 -0.60
CA SER A 321 -16.60 33.11 -1.12
C SER A 321 -15.28 32.49 -1.54
N SER A 322 -15.04 31.21 -1.21
CA SER A 322 -13.83 30.48 -1.59
C SER A 322 -13.83 30.14 -3.08
N ARG A 323 -12.66 30.20 -3.71
CA ARG A 323 -12.48 29.73 -5.10
C ARG A 323 -12.69 28.22 -5.25
N ASP A 324 -12.48 27.49 -4.16
CA ASP A 324 -12.65 26.04 -4.09
C ASP A 324 -14.11 25.61 -4.02
N TRP A 325 -15.04 26.51 -3.70
CA TRP A 325 -16.48 26.22 -3.71
C TRP A 325 -16.96 26.04 -5.15
N VAL A 326 -17.74 24.98 -5.39
CA VAL A 326 -18.15 24.54 -6.73
C VAL A 326 -19.64 24.77 -7.05
N TRP A 327 -20.46 25.10 -6.05
CA TRP A 327 -21.89 25.32 -6.24
C TRP A 327 -22.28 26.80 -6.29
N GLY A 328 -21.37 27.62 -6.81
CA GLY A 328 -21.62 29.02 -7.19
C GLY A 328 -21.92 30.01 -6.05
N LYS A 329 -21.99 31.28 -6.43
CA LYS A 329 -22.33 32.39 -5.52
C LYS A 329 -23.84 32.66 -5.44
N GLU A 330 -24.61 32.16 -6.40
CA GLU A 330 -26.06 32.42 -6.55
C GLU A 330 -26.94 31.44 -5.75
N ASP A 331 -26.39 30.80 -4.72
CA ASP A 331 -27.14 29.90 -3.83
C ASP A 331 -27.73 28.66 -4.56
N ILE A 332 -27.07 28.21 -5.64
CA ILE A 332 -27.50 27.10 -6.52
C ILE A 332 -27.82 25.83 -5.72
N LEU A 333 -26.95 25.45 -4.78
CA LEU A 333 -27.16 24.25 -3.96
C LEU A 333 -28.43 24.37 -3.11
N ARG A 334 -28.73 25.55 -2.57
CA ARG A 334 -29.96 25.75 -1.79
C ARG A 334 -31.20 25.56 -2.65
N GLN A 335 -31.22 26.07 -3.87
CA GLN A 335 -32.36 25.89 -4.78
C GLN A 335 -32.53 24.41 -5.13
N ALA A 336 -31.44 23.74 -5.52
CA ALA A 336 -31.48 22.30 -5.78
C ALA A 336 -32.00 21.49 -4.57
N ILE A 337 -31.65 21.86 -3.33
CA ILE A 337 -32.21 21.24 -2.11
C ILE A 337 -33.72 21.50 -1.95
N LEU A 338 -34.19 22.71 -2.28
CA LEU A 338 -35.61 23.07 -2.19
C LEU A 338 -36.47 22.39 -3.25
N ASP A 339 -35.89 22.11 -4.43
CA ASP A 339 -36.56 21.47 -5.56
C ASP A 339 -36.58 19.93 -5.46
N MET A 340 -35.96 19.37 -4.42
CA MET A 340 -36.05 17.94 -4.14
C MET A 340 -37.49 17.55 -3.73
N PRO A 341 -38.03 16.45 -4.26
CA PRO A 341 -39.38 16.01 -3.92
C PRO A 341 -39.46 15.61 -2.44
N HIS A 342 -40.66 15.66 -1.87
CA HIS A 342 -40.91 15.10 -0.55
C HIS A 342 -40.90 13.57 -0.60
N SER A 343 -40.67 12.92 0.55
CA SER A 343 -40.78 11.47 0.64
C SER A 343 -42.23 11.02 0.42
N ASN A 344 -42.44 9.73 0.15
CA ASN A 344 -43.78 9.15 0.07
C ASN A 344 -44.60 9.32 1.37
N LYS A 345 -43.94 9.65 2.49
CA LYS A 345 -44.57 9.94 3.79
C LYS A 345 -44.75 11.44 4.04
N GLY A 346 -44.43 12.29 3.07
CA GLY A 346 -44.53 13.75 3.16
C GLY A 346 -43.34 14.43 3.84
N GLU A 347 -42.24 13.72 4.11
CA GLU A 347 -41.05 14.29 4.75
C GLU A 347 -40.31 15.21 3.78
N LYS A 348 -39.88 16.37 4.27
CA LYS A 348 -39.05 17.28 3.48
C LYS A 348 -37.63 16.71 3.33
N PHE A 349 -37.05 16.87 2.15
CA PHE A 349 -35.66 16.47 1.90
C PHE A 349 -34.68 17.27 2.78
N GLU A 350 -33.72 16.56 3.37
CA GLU A 350 -32.67 17.16 4.21
C GLU A 350 -31.28 17.02 3.55
N MET A 351 -30.46 18.06 3.65
CA MET A 351 -29.02 17.96 3.37
C MET A 351 -28.25 18.06 4.69
N ILE A 352 -27.36 17.10 4.94
CA ILE A 352 -26.51 17.06 6.13
C ILE A 352 -25.03 17.16 5.77
N ALA A 353 -24.19 17.55 6.72
CA ALA A 353 -22.74 17.43 6.64
C ALA A 353 -22.16 17.10 8.01
N THR A 354 -20.94 16.56 8.03
CA THR A 354 -20.21 16.23 9.26
C THR A 354 -18.85 16.93 9.22
N GLY A 355 -18.66 17.95 10.05
CA GLY A 355 -17.37 18.63 10.16
C GLY A 355 -17.43 19.99 10.81
N GLY A 356 -16.33 20.74 10.67
CA GLY A 356 -16.12 22.00 11.38
C GLY A 356 -15.57 21.77 12.77
N HIS A 357 -15.27 22.86 13.48
CA HIS A 357 -14.98 22.79 14.90
C HIS A 357 -16.27 22.89 15.71
N ASP A 358 -16.32 22.10 16.77
CA ASP A 358 -17.36 22.20 17.77
C ASP A 358 -16.89 23.19 18.84
N ASP A 359 -17.76 24.11 19.23
CA ASP A 359 -17.51 24.93 20.40
C ASP A 359 -17.56 24.03 21.64
N GLY A 360 -16.39 23.76 22.23
CA GLY A 360 -16.25 22.90 23.39
C GLY A 360 -16.97 23.37 24.66
N ARG A 361 -17.53 24.60 24.68
CA ARG A 361 -18.34 25.12 25.81
C ARG A 361 -19.83 24.97 25.58
N THR A 362 -20.30 25.19 24.36
CA THR A 362 -21.74 25.22 24.04
C THR A 362 -22.22 23.96 23.34
N GLY A 363 -21.30 23.15 22.81
CA GLY A 363 -21.60 22.04 21.91
C GLY A 363 -22.10 22.49 20.54
N ALA A 364 -22.11 23.80 20.26
CA ALA A 364 -22.58 24.31 18.98
C ALA A 364 -21.55 24.01 17.89
N HIS A 365 -22.03 23.44 16.79
CA HIS A 365 -21.22 23.20 15.61
C HIS A 365 -21.04 24.48 14.80
N GLU A 366 -19.86 24.67 14.19
CA GLU A 366 -19.66 25.72 13.19
C GLU A 366 -20.79 25.71 12.14
N LEU A 367 -21.31 26.89 11.84
CA LEU A 367 -22.32 27.03 10.79
C LEU A 367 -21.69 26.66 9.44
N MET A 368 -22.37 25.75 8.75
CA MET A 368 -22.06 25.37 7.38
C MET A 368 -22.83 26.23 6.39
N TYR A 369 -22.77 25.86 5.11
CA TYR A 369 -23.59 26.46 4.06
C TYR A 369 -25.08 26.47 4.44
N LYS A 370 -25.76 27.58 4.14
CA LYS A 370 -27.18 27.77 4.47
C LYS A 370 -28.05 26.72 3.77
N GLY A 371 -28.72 25.87 4.56
CA GLY A 371 -29.54 24.78 4.04
C GLY A 371 -28.89 23.40 4.20
N ILE A 372 -27.66 23.33 4.72
CA ILE A 372 -27.03 22.10 5.20
C ILE A 372 -27.06 22.10 6.73
N ARG A 373 -27.63 21.04 7.31
CA ARG A 373 -27.54 20.81 8.76
C ARG A 373 -26.18 20.21 9.09
N ASN A 374 -25.40 20.91 9.91
CA ASN A 374 -24.14 20.36 10.43
C ASN A 374 -24.43 19.39 11.59
N MET A 375 -23.90 18.17 11.50
CA MET A 375 -23.98 17.14 12.53
C MET A 375 -22.74 17.10 13.44
N GLY A 376 -21.76 17.99 13.21
CA GLY A 376 -20.50 18.01 13.95
C GLY A 376 -19.56 16.87 13.55
N GLY A 377 -18.53 16.67 14.37
CA GLY A 377 -17.69 15.48 14.30
C GLY A 377 -18.43 14.25 14.86
N LEU A 378 -18.45 13.15 14.10
CA LEU A 378 -19.06 11.89 14.53
C LEU A 378 -17.99 10.83 14.81
N PRO A 379 -18.26 9.89 15.74
CA PRO A 379 -17.56 8.61 15.78
C PRO A 379 -17.58 7.92 14.41
N GLN A 380 -16.52 7.18 14.08
CA GLN A 380 -16.32 6.67 12.72
C GLN A 380 -17.41 5.67 12.28
N ASP A 381 -17.89 4.82 13.19
CA ASP A 381 -18.99 3.89 12.97
C ASP A 381 -20.33 4.62 12.75
N GLU A 382 -20.62 5.62 13.58
CA GLU A 382 -21.80 6.49 13.40
C GLU A 382 -21.75 7.26 12.08
N TRP A 383 -20.56 7.71 11.67
CA TRP A 383 -20.35 8.34 10.36
C TRP A 383 -20.67 7.37 9.21
N TYR A 384 -20.18 6.12 9.28
CA TYR A 384 -20.51 5.11 8.25
C TYR A 384 -22.00 4.81 8.19
N GLN A 385 -22.67 4.67 9.32
CA GLN A 385 -24.12 4.49 9.37
C GLN A 385 -24.85 5.70 8.77
N THR A 386 -24.36 6.90 9.08
CA THR A 386 -24.92 8.15 8.56
C THR A 386 -24.82 8.22 7.03
N VAL A 387 -23.66 7.86 6.47
CA VAL A 387 -23.44 7.75 5.03
C VAL A 387 -24.35 6.67 4.45
N ALA A 388 -24.34 5.44 4.97
CA ALA A 388 -25.12 4.31 4.47
C ALA A 388 -26.63 4.59 4.43
N ALA A 389 -27.16 5.35 5.40
CA ALA A 389 -28.55 5.79 5.45
C ALA A 389 -28.88 6.95 4.50
N SER A 390 -27.89 7.64 3.93
CA SER A 390 -28.11 8.74 2.98
C SER A 390 -28.36 8.23 1.56
N LYS A 391 -29.08 9.03 0.77
CA LYS A 391 -29.42 8.72 -0.63
C LYS A 391 -28.24 8.90 -1.58
N PHE A 392 -27.39 9.90 -1.32
CA PHE A 392 -26.18 10.17 -2.08
C PHE A 392 -25.16 10.92 -1.21
N LEU A 393 -23.90 10.90 -1.63
CA LEU A 393 -22.83 11.77 -1.12
C LEU A 393 -22.55 12.85 -2.17
N LEU A 394 -22.59 14.12 -1.78
CA LEU A 394 -22.38 15.28 -2.64
C LEU A 394 -20.98 15.86 -2.41
N GLY A 395 -20.15 15.91 -3.44
CA GLY A 395 -18.90 16.66 -3.41
C GLY A 395 -19.16 18.17 -3.36
N VAL A 396 -18.30 18.91 -2.67
CA VAL A 396 -18.36 20.39 -2.58
C VAL A 396 -17.08 21.08 -3.07
N GLY A 397 -16.20 20.32 -3.75
CA GLY A 397 -14.91 20.75 -4.29
C GLY A 397 -13.71 20.37 -3.41
N ARG A 398 -13.90 20.25 -2.10
CA ARG A 398 -12.85 19.84 -1.14
C ARG A 398 -13.40 18.83 -0.13
N PRO A 399 -12.55 17.94 0.43
CA PRO A 399 -11.16 17.71 0.05
C PRO A 399 -11.03 17.00 -1.31
N LEU A 400 -9.89 17.20 -1.99
CA LEU A 400 -9.55 16.48 -3.22
C LEU A 400 -9.09 15.05 -2.88
N MET A 401 -9.40 14.08 -3.75
CA MET A 401 -8.89 12.69 -3.65
C MET A 401 -9.13 12.06 -2.27
N SER A 402 -10.28 12.35 -1.67
CA SER A 402 -10.68 11.77 -0.39
C SER A 402 -11.06 10.30 -0.54
N PRO A 403 -10.79 9.42 0.44
CA PRO A 403 -11.33 8.06 0.39
C PRO A 403 -12.86 7.98 0.62
N SER A 404 -13.50 9.04 1.15
CA SER A 404 -14.91 9.01 1.54
C SER A 404 -15.90 8.70 0.40
N PRO A 405 -15.71 9.16 -0.85
CA PRO A 405 -16.48 8.68 -2.00
C PRO A 405 -16.41 7.16 -2.20
N TYR A 406 -15.27 6.52 -1.99
CA TYR A 406 -15.19 5.05 -2.06
C TYR A 406 -15.91 4.37 -0.89
N ASP A 407 -15.86 4.95 0.31
CA ASP A 407 -16.68 4.48 1.44
C ASP A 407 -18.17 4.58 1.08
N ALA A 408 -18.63 5.70 0.50
CA ALA A 408 -20.01 5.88 0.06
C ALA A 408 -20.43 4.82 -0.97
N LEU A 409 -19.64 4.62 -2.02
CA LEU A 409 -19.91 3.61 -3.03
C LEU A 409 -20.01 2.21 -2.41
N CYS A 410 -19.10 1.85 -1.50
CA CYS A 410 -19.17 0.54 -0.84
C CYS A 410 -20.37 0.42 0.12
N LEU A 411 -20.89 1.53 0.64
CA LEU A 411 -22.09 1.57 1.48
C LEU A 411 -23.39 1.70 0.67
N GLY A 412 -23.33 1.53 -0.65
CA GLY A 412 -24.50 1.60 -1.52
C GLY A 412 -25.03 3.04 -1.67
N VAL A 413 -24.13 4.03 -1.68
CA VAL A 413 -24.46 5.45 -1.76
C VAL A 413 -23.73 6.03 -2.99
N PRO A 414 -24.46 6.47 -4.02
CA PRO A 414 -23.86 7.13 -5.18
C PRO A 414 -23.12 8.40 -4.79
N PHE A 415 -22.09 8.73 -5.55
CA PHE A 415 -21.32 9.96 -5.38
C PHE A 415 -21.62 10.98 -6.48
N ILE A 416 -21.94 12.20 -6.12
CA ILE A 416 -22.04 13.33 -7.04
C ILE A 416 -20.67 14.04 -7.05
N ASN A 417 -19.92 13.88 -8.14
CA ASN A 417 -18.54 14.33 -8.29
C ASN A 417 -18.48 15.64 -9.08
N PRO A 418 -18.13 16.78 -8.45
CA PRO A 418 -18.03 18.05 -9.16
C PRO A 418 -16.86 18.05 -10.16
N ILE A 419 -17.13 18.48 -11.39
CA ILE A 419 -16.14 18.82 -12.41
C ILE A 419 -15.77 20.29 -12.24
N THR A 420 -14.56 20.55 -11.80
CA THR A 420 -14.04 21.91 -11.56
C THR A 420 -13.43 22.55 -12.81
N TRP A 421 -13.00 21.73 -13.77
CA TRP A 421 -12.50 22.17 -15.07
C TRP A 421 -12.72 21.09 -16.12
N TRP A 422 -13.00 21.49 -17.35
CA TRP A 422 -13.16 20.61 -18.52
C TRP A 422 -12.76 21.35 -19.80
N ASN A 423 -12.50 20.59 -20.87
CA ASN A 423 -12.34 21.16 -22.20
C ASN A 423 -13.72 21.55 -22.77
N ARG A 424 -13.91 22.81 -23.15
CA ARG A 424 -15.19 23.28 -23.71
C ARG A 424 -15.48 22.77 -25.12
N GLU A 425 -14.46 22.41 -25.88
CA GLU A 425 -14.63 21.83 -27.22
C GLU A 425 -15.00 20.35 -27.16
N GLU A 426 -14.61 19.67 -26.07
CA GLU A 426 -14.87 18.26 -25.82
C GLU A 426 -15.40 18.08 -24.38
N PRO A 427 -16.60 18.61 -24.06
CA PRO A 427 -17.09 18.67 -22.68
C PRO A 427 -17.37 17.30 -22.06
N GLU A 428 -17.60 16.28 -22.90
CA GLU A 428 -17.87 14.90 -22.49
C GLU A 428 -16.60 14.03 -22.35
N ASP A 429 -15.42 14.55 -22.72
CA ASP A 429 -14.16 13.80 -22.60
C ASP A 429 -13.67 13.79 -21.14
N TRP A 430 -14.07 12.75 -20.41
CA TRP A 430 -13.71 12.57 -19.01
C TRP A 430 -12.21 12.50 -18.76
N SER A 431 -11.39 12.13 -19.76
CA SER A 431 -9.93 12.10 -19.61
C SER A 431 -9.35 13.50 -19.41
N ARG A 432 -10.08 14.55 -19.83
CA ARG A 432 -9.72 15.97 -19.70
C ARG A 432 -10.42 16.68 -18.54
N TRP A 433 -11.27 16.01 -17.78
CA TRP A 433 -11.88 16.63 -16.61
C TRP A 433 -10.87 16.75 -15.45
N ILE A 434 -10.96 17.84 -14.70
CA ILE A 434 -10.45 17.94 -13.33
C ILE A 434 -11.65 17.92 -12.41
N THR A 435 -11.75 16.88 -11.60
CA THR A 435 -12.87 16.66 -10.69
C THR A 435 -12.42 16.72 -9.23
N GLN A 436 -13.36 16.72 -8.29
CA GLN A 436 -13.00 16.58 -6.88
C GLN A 436 -12.29 15.24 -6.61
N HIS A 437 -12.67 14.18 -7.33
CA HIS A 437 -12.07 12.86 -7.22
C HIS A 437 -11.73 12.25 -8.59
N ASP A 438 -10.54 12.52 -9.10
CA ASP A 438 -10.15 12.17 -10.47
C ASP A 438 -10.11 10.66 -10.76
N ALA A 439 -9.80 9.85 -9.76
CA ALA A 439 -9.81 8.39 -9.91
C ALA A 439 -11.22 7.80 -10.07
N LEU A 440 -12.27 8.59 -9.84
CA LEU A 440 -13.66 8.18 -10.04
C LEU A 440 -14.25 8.59 -11.40
N ARG A 441 -13.50 9.32 -12.24
CA ARG A 441 -13.93 9.71 -13.59
C ARG A 441 -14.36 8.54 -14.48
N PRO A 442 -13.69 7.37 -14.46
CA PRO A 442 -14.10 6.24 -15.30
C PRO A 442 -15.46 5.61 -14.91
N TYR A 443 -16.00 5.94 -13.75
CA TYR A 443 -17.30 5.41 -13.29
C TYR A 443 -18.39 6.44 -13.60
N GLY A 444 -19.50 6.00 -14.18
CA GLY A 444 -20.67 6.82 -14.45
C GLY A 444 -21.88 6.41 -13.59
N PRO A 445 -23.07 6.96 -13.88
CA PRO A 445 -24.32 6.53 -13.25
C PRO A 445 -24.56 5.02 -13.41
N PRO A 446 -25.17 4.34 -12.41
CA PRO A 446 -25.75 4.93 -11.20
C PRO A 446 -24.75 5.16 -10.05
N TYR A 447 -23.47 4.85 -10.23
CA TYR A 447 -22.47 4.92 -9.16
C TYR A 447 -21.95 6.34 -8.92
N VAL A 448 -21.53 7.01 -10.00
CA VAL A 448 -20.95 8.35 -9.92
C VAL A 448 -21.61 9.27 -10.93
N TYR A 449 -22.13 10.39 -10.46
CA TYR A 449 -22.73 11.44 -11.28
C TYR A 449 -21.75 12.61 -11.37
N HIS A 450 -21.19 12.87 -12.55
CA HIS A 450 -20.27 13.98 -12.74
C HIS A 450 -21.05 15.24 -13.12
N VAL A 451 -20.84 16.33 -12.40
CA VAL A 451 -21.63 17.56 -12.54
C VAL A 451 -20.70 18.75 -12.75
N GLN A 452 -20.90 19.52 -13.82
CA GLN A 452 -20.11 20.72 -14.07
C GLN A 452 -20.32 21.76 -12.97
N LYS A 453 -19.20 22.32 -12.48
CA LYS A 453 -19.21 23.41 -11.51
C LYS A 453 -20.16 24.53 -11.96
N GLU A 454 -20.94 25.04 -11.01
CA GLU A 454 -21.92 26.12 -11.22
C GLU A 454 -23.08 25.81 -12.17
N ASN A 455 -23.30 24.52 -12.54
CA ASN A 455 -24.44 24.12 -13.34
C ASN A 455 -25.61 23.64 -12.45
N HIS A 456 -26.65 24.49 -12.30
CA HIS A 456 -27.83 24.19 -11.49
C HIS A 456 -28.63 22.98 -12.02
N GLU A 457 -28.91 22.96 -13.33
CA GLU A 457 -29.73 21.93 -13.96
C GLU A 457 -29.10 20.54 -13.81
N GLN A 458 -27.79 20.42 -14.10
CA GLN A 458 -27.07 19.16 -13.91
C GLN A 458 -27.02 18.72 -12.44
N LEU A 459 -26.88 19.66 -11.50
CA LEU A 459 -26.87 19.32 -10.07
C LEU A 459 -28.22 18.79 -9.61
N GLU A 460 -29.30 19.48 -9.97
CA GLU A 460 -30.67 19.09 -9.63
C GLU A 460 -31.02 17.72 -10.23
N GLU A 461 -30.69 17.50 -11.51
CA GLU A 461 -30.90 16.24 -12.20
C GLU A 461 -30.09 15.11 -11.53
N ALA A 462 -28.81 15.33 -11.23
CA ALA A 462 -27.97 14.34 -10.57
C ALA A 462 -28.47 13.99 -9.16
N MET A 463 -28.93 14.97 -8.38
CA MET A 463 -29.49 14.75 -7.05
C MET A 463 -30.77 13.91 -7.10
N LYS A 464 -31.68 14.20 -8.05
CA LYS A 464 -32.91 13.43 -8.27
C LYS A 464 -32.60 12.02 -8.76
N ALA A 465 -31.75 11.90 -9.78
CA ALA A 465 -31.36 10.61 -10.35
C ALA A 465 -30.66 9.71 -9.32
N ALA A 466 -29.74 10.24 -8.51
CA ALA A 466 -29.06 9.47 -7.47
C ALA A 466 -30.02 9.00 -6.36
N MET A 467 -31.04 9.80 -6.04
CA MET A 467 -32.08 9.43 -5.07
C MET A 467 -33.00 8.34 -5.61
N ASP A 468 -33.35 8.39 -6.90
CA ASP A 468 -34.26 7.45 -7.55
C ASP A 468 -33.57 6.13 -7.97
N ASN A 469 -32.25 6.14 -8.09
CA ASN A 469 -31.43 4.99 -8.50
C ASN A 469 -30.46 4.58 -7.37
N PRO A 470 -30.96 4.00 -6.26
CA PRO A 470 -30.10 3.46 -5.22
C PRO A 470 -29.23 2.35 -5.80
N ILE A 471 -27.98 2.27 -5.33
CA ILE A 471 -27.04 1.23 -5.74
C ILE A 471 -26.87 0.20 -4.62
N ASP A 472 -26.57 -1.03 -5.02
CA ASP A 472 -25.95 -1.98 -4.12
C ASP A 472 -24.52 -1.54 -3.78
N ARG A 473 -23.90 -2.26 -2.85
CA ARG A 473 -22.48 -2.04 -2.54
C ARG A 473 -21.64 -2.12 -3.80
N PHE A 474 -20.85 -1.10 -4.03
CA PHE A 474 -19.92 -1.05 -5.14
C PHE A 474 -18.51 -0.84 -4.64
N ILE A 475 -17.63 -1.78 -4.99
CA ILE A 475 -16.19 -1.68 -4.72
C ILE A 475 -15.52 -1.70 -6.09
N PRO A 476 -14.84 -0.61 -6.49
CA PRO A 476 -14.06 -0.58 -7.72
C PRO A 476 -13.15 -1.80 -7.83
N PRO A 477 -13.10 -2.51 -8.98
CA PRO A 477 -12.28 -3.72 -9.11
C PRO A 477 -10.81 -3.55 -8.67
N PRO A 478 -10.12 -2.43 -8.97
CA PRO A 478 -8.75 -2.18 -8.51
C PRO A 478 -8.61 -2.04 -6.99
N MET A 479 -9.70 -1.77 -6.27
CA MET A 479 -9.73 -1.53 -4.82
C MET A 479 -10.24 -2.74 -4.02
N THR A 480 -10.47 -3.88 -4.66
CA THR A 480 -10.78 -5.12 -3.93
C THR A 480 -9.58 -5.56 -3.09
N VAL A 481 -9.82 -6.27 -1.98
CA VAL A 481 -8.76 -6.85 -1.13
C VAL A 481 -7.82 -7.70 -1.98
N LYS A 482 -8.38 -8.50 -2.91
CA LYS A 482 -7.59 -9.34 -3.82
C LYS A 482 -6.63 -8.51 -4.69
N ALA A 483 -7.12 -7.44 -5.33
CA ALA A 483 -6.30 -6.61 -6.21
C ALA A 483 -5.21 -5.85 -5.44
N VAL A 484 -5.56 -5.28 -4.29
CA VAL A 484 -4.62 -4.55 -3.43
C VAL A 484 -3.55 -5.49 -2.87
N ARG A 485 -3.95 -6.66 -2.37
CA ARG A 485 -3.03 -7.71 -1.90
C ARG A 485 -2.03 -8.12 -2.98
N GLU A 486 -2.47 -8.28 -4.23
CA GLU A 486 -1.58 -8.63 -5.33
C GLU A 486 -0.53 -7.54 -5.61
N ARG A 487 -0.92 -6.26 -5.58
CA ARG A 487 0.05 -5.17 -5.75
C ARG A 487 1.08 -5.12 -4.62
N HIS A 488 0.66 -5.36 -3.37
CA HIS A 488 1.58 -5.44 -2.23
C HIS A 488 2.52 -6.65 -2.33
N ARG A 489 2.04 -7.80 -2.82
CA ARG A 489 2.89 -8.95 -3.12
C ARG A 489 3.96 -8.57 -4.14
N LYS A 490 3.56 -7.97 -5.27
CA LYS A 490 4.50 -7.52 -6.30
C LYS A 490 5.53 -6.53 -5.76
N LEU A 491 5.12 -5.58 -4.93
CA LEU A 491 6.04 -4.64 -4.28
C LEU A 491 7.14 -5.37 -3.48
N VAL A 492 6.77 -6.37 -2.69
CA VAL A 492 7.70 -7.07 -1.79
C VAL A 492 8.54 -8.14 -2.48
N GLU A 493 7.97 -8.82 -3.48
CA GLU A 493 8.60 -10.00 -4.10
C GLU A 493 9.38 -9.70 -5.38
N THR A 494 9.22 -8.51 -5.96
CA THR A 494 9.95 -8.11 -7.16
C THR A 494 11.40 -7.80 -6.85
N ASP A 495 12.33 -8.28 -7.70
CA ASP A 495 13.70 -7.75 -7.71
C ASP A 495 13.70 -6.37 -8.38
N TRP A 496 13.85 -5.33 -7.56
CA TRP A 496 13.84 -3.94 -8.00
C TRP A 496 15.19 -3.45 -8.51
N THR A 497 16.24 -4.25 -8.41
CA THR A 497 17.59 -3.89 -8.86
C THR A 497 17.63 -3.43 -10.32
N PRO A 498 17.02 -4.15 -11.29
CA PRO A 498 16.98 -3.70 -12.69
C PRO A 498 16.30 -2.34 -12.87
N SER A 499 15.16 -2.14 -12.20
CA SER A 499 14.41 -0.87 -12.23
C SER A 499 15.20 0.27 -11.61
N ALA A 500 15.92 0.02 -10.52
CA ALA A 500 16.78 1.01 -9.88
C ALA A 500 17.95 1.40 -10.78
N LYS A 501 18.61 0.42 -11.42
CA LYS A 501 19.69 0.68 -12.40
C LYS A 501 19.18 1.52 -13.58
N ALA A 502 17.97 1.24 -14.08
CA ALA A 502 17.35 2.04 -15.14
C ALA A 502 17.03 3.47 -14.66
N ALA A 503 16.50 3.64 -13.45
CA ALA A 503 16.21 4.94 -12.87
C ALA A 503 17.47 5.79 -12.65
N VAL A 504 18.55 5.18 -12.11
CA VAL A 504 19.85 5.85 -11.95
C VAL A 504 20.37 6.34 -13.31
N ARG A 505 20.29 5.51 -14.35
CA ARG A 505 20.71 5.94 -15.69
C ARG A 505 19.92 7.14 -16.19
N ALA A 506 18.59 7.01 -16.25
CA ALA A 506 17.71 8.01 -16.84
C ALA A 506 17.65 9.33 -16.05
N LEU A 507 17.77 9.28 -14.72
CA LEU A 507 17.60 10.46 -13.86
C LEU A 507 18.92 11.13 -13.49
N TRP A 508 20.04 10.39 -13.52
CA TRP A 508 21.35 10.87 -13.06
C TRP A 508 22.41 10.80 -14.15
N THR A 509 22.86 9.61 -14.55
CA THR A 509 24.08 9.48 -15.37
C THR A 509 23.90 10.02 -16.79
N ASP A 510 22.75 9.76 -17.43
CA ASP A 510 22.45 10.26 -18.78
C ASP A 510 22.29 11.80 -18.79
N LYS A 511 22.11 12.40 -17.61
CA LYS A 511 22.05 13.85 -17.40
C LYS A 511 23.39 14.43 -16.91
N GLY A 512 24.47 13.65 -16.94
CA GLY A 512 25.80 14.07 -16.48
C GLY A 512 25.91 14.26 -14.97
N LYS A 513 25.04 13.64 -14.17
CA LYS A 513 25.06 13.70 -12.70
C LYS A 513 25.57 12.39 -12.11
N GLU A 514 26.30 12.48 -11.01
CA GLU A 514 26.70 11.33 -10.22
C GLU A 514 25.59 10.90 -9.26
N PHE A 515 25.33 9.59 -9.16
CA PHE A 515 24.45 9.03 -8.15
C PHE A 515 25.31 8.53 -6.97
N PRO A 516 25.17 9.12 -5.76
CA PRO A 516 26.15 8.94 -4.68
C PRO A 516 25.99 7.64 -3.88
N TYR A 517 25.09 6.74 -4.29
CA TYR A 517 24.73 5.53 -3.53
C TYR A 517 25.02 4.26 -4.35
N LEU A 518 25.28 3.16 -3.64
CA LEU A 518 25.55 1.85 -4.25
C LEU A 518 24.26 1.02 -4.33
N LEU A 519 23.99 0.47 -5.50
CA LEU A 519 22.99 -0.58 -5.73
C LEU A 519 23.63 -1.97 -5.55
N HIS A 520 22.82 -3.01 -5.36
CA HIS A 520 23.27 -4.41 -5.34
C HIS A 520 23.80 -4.95 -6.69
#